data_AF-A0AA48M8F6-F1
#
_entry.id   AF-A0AA48M8F6-F1
#
_cell.length_a   1.000
_cell.length_b   1.000
_cell.length_c   1.000
_cell.angle_alpha   90.00
_cell.angle_beta   90.00
_cell.angle_gamma   90.00
#
_symmetry.space_group_name_H-M   'P 1'
#
loop_
_entity.id
_entity.type
_entity.pdbx_description
1 polymer ?
#
loop_
_entity_poly.entity_id
_entity_poly.type
_entity_poly.pdbx_seq_one_letter_code
_entity_poly.pdbx_strand_id
1 'polypeptide(L)'
;MKKKMITFGGVIAAVLFALLAVHHFYTREVDTSKEPDTSKKEPAEYLHITATAYNNGQNDDDGISLVLYLYSIRDQTMSEIARFPIDPDYPVAFADLHDNKVYFSDSNPGEDFDNLRTPKVREVTFIRPKTLYLMDLDFGNYQPIYHTDQFEIRLTRQLDANRILMTWDPFMGASKPRTLRMLYLDTQKVEDFDVPGIKEVKSFYPRDNAEGIFILGRDLNNTYGLFYYDLVTKQVSNLFEKYPLPKNHRSLVDFVYSMN
;
A
#
# COMPACT_ATOMS: atom_id res chain seq x y z
N MET A 1 -44.56 -30.10 25.88
CA MET A 1 -43.10 -29.98 25.66
C MET A 1 -42.78 -28.52 25.36
N LYS A 2 -41.80 -27.95 26.09
CA LYS A 2 -41.54 -26.51 26.26
C LYS A 2 -40.88 -25.87 25.02
N LYS A 3 -41.42 -24.74 24.55
CA LYS A 3 -40.78 -23.84 23.57
C LYS A 3 -39.63 -23.09 24.24
N LYS A 4 -38.44 -23.11 23.63
CA LYS A 4 -37.28 -22.30 24.05
C LYS A 4 -37.50 -20.85 23.61
N MET A 5 -37.71 -19.99 24.60
CA MET A 5 -37.74 -18.54 24.44
C MET A 5 -36.29 -18.06 24.48
N ILE A 6 -35.73 -17.71 23.32
CA ILE A 6 -34.38 -17.13 23.25
C ILE A 6 -34.51 -15.65 23.59
N THR A 7 -33.82 -15.26 24.66
CA THR A 7 -33.71 -13.92 25.23
C THR A 7 -33.19 -12.90 24.21
N PHE A 8 -34.10 -12.12 23.63
CA PHE A 8 -33.83 -11.00 22.73
C PHE A 8 -33.17 -9.78 23.43
N GLY A 9 -33.12 -9.77 24.77
CA GLY A 9 -32.57 -8.64 25.54
C GLY A 9 -31.03 -8.52 25.51
N GLY A 10 -30.30 -9.62 25.31
CA GLY A 10 -28.83 -9.61 25.37
C GLY A 10 -28.15 -9.01 24.14
N VAL A 11 -28.70 -9.25 22.95
CA VAL A 11 -28.12 -8.77 21.68
C VAL A 11 -28.34 -7.27 21.50
N ILE A 12 -29.51 -6.76 21.91
CA ILE A 12 -29.83 -5.33 21.84
C ILE A 12 -28.93 -4.53 22.80
N ALA A 13 -28.67 -5.05 24.00
CA ALA A 13 -27.77 -4.41 24.95
C ALA A 13 -26.31 -4.35 24.45
N ALA A 14 -25.80 -5.41 23.82
CA ALA A 14 -24.44 -5.44 23.28
C ALA A 14 -24.24 -4.45 22.11
N VAL A 15 -25.24 -4.32 21.22
CA VAL A 15 -25.21 -3.35 20.12
C VAL A 15 -25.32 -1.91 20.63
N LEU A 16 -26.14 -1.65 21.65
CA LEU A 16 -26.22 -0.33 22.28
C LEU A 16 -24.93 0.05 23.02
N PHE A 17 -24.26 -0.89 23.68
CA PHE A 17 -22.96 -0.65 24.31
C PHE A 17 -21.85 -0.39 23.27
N ALA A 18 -21.86 -1.09 22.14
CA ALA A 18 -20.91 -0.83 21.05
C ALA A 18 -21.15 0.55 20.41
N LEU A 19 -22.41 0.93 20.18
CA LEU A 19 -22.75 2.26 19.65
C LEU A 19 -22.46 3.39 20.65
N LEU A 20 -22.67 3.17 21.95
CA LEU A 20 -22.28 4.12 23.00
C LEU A 20 -20.76 4.21 23.17
N ALA A 21 -20.02 3.12 23.01
CA ALA A 21 -18.55 3.14 23.05
C ALA A 21 -17.98 3.87 21.83
N VAL A 22 -18.51 3.63 20.62
CA VAL A 22 -18.12 4.36 19.41
C VAL A 22 -18.51 5.84 19.51
N HIS A 23 -19.69 6.15 20.05
CA HIS A 23 -20.09 7.52 20.29
C HIS A 23 -19.19 8.20 21.33
N HIS A 24 -18.88 7.56 22.45
CA HIS A 24 -18.01 8.11 23.50
C HIS A 24 -16.54 8.25 23.06
N PHE A 25 -16.07 7.41 22.13
CA PHE A 25 -14.77 7.60 21.47
C PHE A 25 -14.76 8.81 20.52
N TYR A 26 -15.88 9.11 19.87
CA TYR A 26 -16.04 10.27 18.98
C TYR A 26 -16.44 11.57 19.70
N THR A 27 -17.09 11.47 20.85
CA THR A 27 -17.48 12.59 21.72
C THR A 27 -16.70 12.54 23.02
N ARG A 28 -15.37 12.54 22.91
CA ARG A 28 -14.57 13.14 23.98
C ARG A 28 -14.96 14.62 24.01
N GLU A 29 -15.69 15.03 25.04
CA GLU A 29 -15.95 16.44 25.31
C GLU A 29 -14.60 17.16 25.26
N VAL A 30 -14.48 18.06 24.29
CA VAL A 30 -13.42 19.06 24.28
C VAL A 30 -13.67 19.90 25.51
N ASP A 31 -12.86 19.70 26.54
CA ASP A 31 -12.80 20.56 27.70
C ASP A 31 -12.37 21.96 27.22
N THR A 32 -13.36 22.80 26.90
CA THR A 32 -13.19 24.17 26.38
C THR A 32 -12.58 25.12 27.41
N SER A 33 -12.24 24.63 28.61
CA SER A 33 -11.54 25.37 29.65
C SER A 33 -10.02 25.27 29.58
N LYS A 34 -9.46 24.43 28.68
CA LYS A 34 -8.01 24.35 28.44
C LYS A 34 -7.65 25.02 27.13
N GLU A 35 -6.72 25.97 27.18
CA GLU A 35 -6.07 26.50 25.97
C GLU A 35 -5.60 25.33 25.09
N PRO A 36 -5.78 25.42 23.75
CA PRO A 36 -5.31 24.38 22.85
C PRO A 36 -3.80 24.20 23.05
N ASP A 37 -3.42 23.00 23.47
CA ASP A 37 -2.03 22.59 23.53
C ASP A 37 -1.47 22.57 22.10
N THR A 38 -0.84 23.67 21.72
CA THR A 38 -0.21 23.90 20.41
C THR A 38 1.04 23.03 20.20
N SER A 39 1.36 22.12 21.13
CA SER A 39 2.54 21.24 21.04
C SER A 39 2.30 19.92 20.31
N LYS A 40 1.06 19.56 19.95
CA LYS A 40 0.82 18.42 19.06
C LYS A 40 1.15 18.81 17.62
N LYS A 41 2.42 18.62 17.24
CA LYS A 41 2.81 18.58 15.83
C LYS A 41 1.95 17.54 15.13
N GLU A 42 1.34 17.90 14.00
CA GLU A 42 0.69 16.91 13.13
C GLU A 42 1.69 15.79 12.81
N PRO A 43 1.23 14.52 12.75
CA PRO A 43 2.08 13.40 12.37
C PRO A 43 2.77 13.71 11.06
N ALA A 44 4.08 13.46 11.00
CA ALA A 44 4.85 13.71 9.81
C ALA A 44 4.69 12.53 8.85
N GLU A 45 4.19 12.82 7.65
CA GLU A 45 3.93 11.83 6.61
C GLU A 45 5.10 11.72 5.64
N TYR A 46 5.46 10.47 5.31
CA TYR A 46 6.59 10.17 4.45
C TYR A 46 6.30 9.08 3.43
N LEU A 47 7.03 9.12 2.31
CA LEU A 47 7.19 8.00 1.40
C LEU A 47 8.63 7.51 1.45
N HIS A 48 8.81 6.24 1.81
CA HIS A 48 10.07 5.52 1.65
C HIS A 48 10.08 4.92 0.25
N ILE A 49 10.98 5.37 -0.61
CA ILE A 49 11.01 5.00 -2.03
C ILE A 49 12.27 4.18 -2.29
N THR A 50 12.10 2.93 -2.71
CA THR A 50 13.19 2.04 -3.10
C THR A 50 13.42 2.12 -4.61
N ALA A 51 14.66 2.43 -4.97
CA ALA A 51 15.13 2.56 -6.34
C ALA A 51 16.42 1.77 -6.56
N THR A 52 16.77 1.59 -7.83
CA THR A 52 18.08 1.10 -8.24
C THR A 52 18.79 2.09 -9.14
N ALA A 53 20.12 2.10 -9.10
CA ALA A 53 20.96 2.94 -9.94
C ALA A 53 22.18 2.17 -10.44
N TYR A 54 22.61 2.44 -11.67
CA TYR A 54 23.86 1.93 -12.20
C TYR A 54 25.04 2.62 -11.53
N ASN A 55 26.03 1.85 -11.10
CA ASN A 55 27.20 2.40 -10.39
C ASN A 55 28.05 3.29 -11.30
N ASN A 56 28.14 2.96 -12.59
CA ASN A 56 28.76 3.81 -13.62
C ASN A 56 27.80 4.77 -14.32
N GLY A 57 26.51 4.73 -13.95
CA GLY A 57 25.44 5.55 -14.51
C GLY A 57 25.00 5.24 -15.94
N GLN A 58 25.41 4.11 -16.49
CA GLN A 58 25.07 3.70 -17.86
C GLN A 58 24.49 2.29 -17.92
N ASN A 59 25.16 1.33 -17.27
CA ASN A 59 24.81 -0.09 -17.29
C ASN A 59 25.28 -0.79 -15.99
N ASP A 60 25.14 -2.11 -15.94
CA ASP A 60 25.48 -2.96 -14.80
C ASP A 60 26.92 -3.48 -14.82
N ASP A 61 27.80 -3.02 -15.72
CA ASP A 61 29.21 -3.47 -15.80
C ASP A 61 29.96 -3.23 -14.46
N ASP A 62 29.65 -2.12 -13.78
CA ASP A 62 30.20 -1.77 -12.46
C ASP A 62 29.25 -2.17 -11.31
N GLY A 63 28.22 -2.96 -11.61
CA GLY A 63 27.15 -3.36 -10.70
C GLY A 63 26.06 -2.30 -10.51
N ILE A 64 25.11 -2.65 -9.65
CA ILE A 64 23.93 -1.85 -9.32
C ILE A 64 23.95 -1.51 -7.83
N SER A 65 23.46 -0.32 -7.50
CA SER A 65 23.19 0.10 -6.11
C SER A 65 21.69 0.14 -5.83
N LEU A 66 21.32 -0.25 -4.61
CA LEU A 66 20.08 0.17 -4.00
C LEU A 66 20.19 1.66 -3.66
N VAL A 67 19.13 2.41 -3.92
CA VAL A 67 18.99 3.79 -3.45
C VAL A 67 17.69 3.93 -2.70
N LEU A 68 17.76 4.40 -1.46
CA LEU A 68 16.60 4.66 -0.63
C LEU A 68 16.40 6.17 -0.51
N TYR A 69 15.25 6.63 -1.00
CA TYR A 69 14.81 8.00 -0.86
C TYR A 69 13.74 8.12 0.22
N LEU A 70 13.75 9.25 0.93
CA LEU A 70 12.68 9.67 1.81
C LEU A 70 12.04 10.93 1.21
N TYR A 71 10.73 10.89 0.97
CA TYR A 71 9.96 12.04 0.51
C TYR A 71 9.05 12.56 1.63
N SER A 72 9.26 13.80 2.05
CA SER A 72 8.38 14.50 3.01
C SER A 72 7.14 15.00 2.29
N ILE A 73 5.95 14.54 2.71
CA ILE A 73 4.68 14.99 2.11
C ILE A 73 4.45 16.48 2.39
N ARG A 74 4.69 16.91 3.64
CA ARG A 74 4.47 18.30 4.08
C ARG A 74 5.39 19.26 3.35
N ASP A 75 6.68 18.95 3.33
CA ASP A 75 7.70 19.86 2.81
C ASP A 75 7.85 19.72 1.28
N GLN A 76 7.24 18.67 0.70
CA GLN A 76 7.38 18.28 -0.70
C GLN A 76 8.85 18.17 -1.11
N THR A 77 9.69 17.58 -0.26
CA THR A 77 11.14 17.44 -0.48
C THR A 77 11.55 15.98 -0.48
N MET A 78 12.46 15.63 -1.40
CA MET A 78 13.06 14.31 -1.48
C MET A 78 14.50 14.35 -0.99
N SER A 79 14.89 13.37 -0.17
CA SER A 79 16.28 13.20 0.31
C SER A 79 16.74 11.77 0.05
N GLU A 80 17.96 11.60 -0.48
CA GLU A 80 18.62 10.30 -0.47
C GLU A 80 19.12 10.01 0.95
N ILE A 81 18.67 8.91 1.54
CA ILE A 81 19.02 8.55 2.92
C ILE A 81 19.97 7.36 3.00
N ALA A 82 20.03 6.53 1.96
CA ALA A 82 20.99 5.45 1.86
C ALA A 82 21.27 5.07 0.41
N ARG A 83 22.51 4.64 0.16
CA ARG A 83 22.95 4.04 -1.09
C ARG A 83 24.02 2.99 -0.79
N PHE A 84 23.85 1.80 -1.32
CA PHE A 84 24.82 0.71 -1.16
C PHE A 84 24.72 -0.29 -2.32
N PRO A 85 25.83 -0.97 -2.67
CA PRO A 85 25.84 -1.99 -3.72
C PRO A 85 24.98 -3.18 -3.30
N ILE A 86 24.34 -3.82 -4.28
CA ILE A 86 23.49 -4.99 -4.10
C ILE A 86 23.66 -5.95 -5.30
N ASP A 87 23.27 -7.21 -5.12
CA ASP A 87 23.21 -8.25 -6.16
C ASP A 87 21.78 -8.86 -6.35
N PRO A 88 20.71 -8.05 -6.55
CA PRO A 88 19.45 -8.56 -7.12
C PRO A 88 18.77 -7.60 -8.11
N ASP A 89 17.87 -8.16 -8.93
CA ASP A 89 17.00 -7.39 -9.84
C ASP A 89 15.80 -6.70 -9.17
N TYR A 90 15.41 -7.11 -7.96
CA TYR A 90 14.17 -6.64 -7.28
C TYR A 90 14.36 -6.42 -5.77
N PRO A 91 15.24 -5.50 -5.35
CA PRO A 91 15.41 -5.21 -3.94
C PRO A 91 14.16 -4.55 -3.33
N VAL A 92 13.86 -4.89 -2.08
CA VAL A 92 12.98 -4.13 -1.21
C VAL A 92 13.79 -3.55 -0.05
N ALA A 93 13.45 -2.35 0.39
CA ALA A 93 14.08 -1.71 1.53
C ALA A 93 13.12 -0.85 2.35
N PHE A 94 13.44 -0.69 3.63
CA PHE A 94 12.72 0.15 4.58
C PHE A 94 13.73 0.83 5.52
N ALA A 95 13.49 2.10 5.85
CA ALA A 95 14.30 2.82 6.84
C ALA A 95 13.50 3.02 8.13
N ASP A 96 14.05 2.52 9.22
CA ASP A 96 13.62 2.88 10.57
C ASP A 96 14.36 4.17 10.96
N LEU A 97 13.68 5.30 10.78
CA LEU A 97 14.23 6.63 11.07
C LEU A 97 14.41 6.87 12.57
N HIS A 98 13.66 6.17 13.43
CA HIS A 98 13.77 6.31 14.88
C HIS A 98 15.08 5.71 15.37
N ASP A 99 15.40 4.49 14.93
CA ASP A 99 16.62 3.79 15.34
C ASP A 99 17.82 4.04 14.42
N ASN A 100 17.64 4.83 13.35
CA ASN A 100 18.64 5.08 12.31
C ASN A 100 19.16 3.78 11.67
N LYS A 101 18.24 2.90 11.25
CA LYS A 101 18.54 1.60 10.62
C LYS A 101 17.88 1.49 9.25
N VAL A 102 18.50 0.71 8.37
CA VAL A 102 17.90 0.29 7.08
C VAL A 102 17.83 -1.23 7.05
N TYR A 103 16.66 -1.74 6.71
CA TYR A 103 16.41 -3.16 6.43
C TYR A 103 16.23 -3.31 4.94
N PHE A 104 16.91 -4.28 4.32
CA PHE A 104 16.85 -4.48 2.88
C PHE A 104 17.01 -5.96 2.52
N SER A 105 16.52 -6.33 1.34
CA SER A 105 16.72 -7.65 0.75
C SER A 105 17.90 -7.64 -0.22
N ASP A 106 18.76 -8.64 -0.12
CA ASP A 106 19.86 -8.88 -1.07
C ASP A 106 20.04 -10.40 -1.26
N SER A 107 20.75 -10.79 -2.31
CA SER A 107 21.25 -12.15 -2.47
C SER A 107 22.67 -12.26 -1.89
N ASN A 108 23.07 -13.45 -1.46
CA ASN A 108 24.50 -13.69 -1.24
C ASN A 108 25.18 -13.79 -2.61
N PRO A 109 26.36 -13.16 -2.81
CA PRO A 109 27.07 -13.25 -4.08
C PRO A 109 27.26 -14.69 -4.55
N GLY A 110 26.78 -15.00 -5.76
CA GLY A 110 26.87 -16.33 -6.36
C GLY A 110 25.75 -17.31 -5.97
N GLU A 111 24.75 -16.88 -5.19
CA GLU A 111 23.55 -17.66 -4.86
C GLU A 111 22.34 -17.26 -5.73
N ASP A 112 22.52 -17.26 -7.05
CA ASP A 112 21.42 -17.06 -8.01
C ASP A 112 20.51 -18.29 -8.06
N PHE A 113 19.39 -18.22 -7.34
CA PHE A 113 18.38 -19.29 -7.31
C PHE A 113 17.41 -19.20 -8.50
N ASP A 114 17.88 -19.52 -9.70
CA ASP A 114 17.05 -19.66 -10.91
C ASP A 114 16.08 -20.87 -10.84
N ASN A 115 16.33 -21.77 -9.88
CA ASN A 115 15.55 -22.99 -9.64
C ASN A 115 14.20 -22.76 -8.95
N LEU A 116 13.88 -21.52 -8.52
CA LEU A 116 12.55 -21.18 -7.99
C LEU A 116 11.43 -21.19 -9.05
N ARG A 117 11.77 -21.25 -10.34
CA ARG A 117 10.81 -21.21 -11.46
C ARG A 117 10.73 -22.51 -12.27
N THR A 118 11.03 -23.67 -11.68
CA THR A 118 10.85 -24.95 -12.39
C THR A 118 9.41 -25.12 -12.90
N PRO A 119 9.19 -25.83 -14.02
CA PRO A 119 7.85 -26.14 -14.52
C PRO A 119 6.96 -26.77 -13.43
N LYS A 120 7.54 -27.60 -12.57
CA LYS A 120 6.87 -28.22 -11.43
C LYS A 120 6.37 -27.15 -10.44
N VAL A 121 7.20 -26.19 -10.04
CA VAL A 121 6.76 -25.08 -9.17
C VAL A 121 5.65 -24.28 -9.86
N ARG A 122 5.80 -23.95 -11.15
CA ARG A 122 4.76 -23.23 -11.91
C ARG A 122 3.42 -23.96 -11.94
N GLU A 123 3.39 -25.28 -12.07
CA GLU A 123 2.17 -26.07 -12.12
C GLU A 123 1.41 -26.11 -10.78
N VAL A 124 2.12 -26.12 -9.64
CA VAL A 124 1.49 -26.14 -8.30
C VAL A 124 1.33 -24.77 -7.64
N THR A 125 2.06 -23.73 -8.05
CA THR A 125 2.04 -22.41 -7.39
C THR A 125 1.33 -21.32 -8.19
N PHE A 126 0.38 -21.67 -9.08
CA PHE A 126 -0.60 -20.68 -9.53
C PHE A 126 -1.51 -20.30 -8.36
N ILE A 127 -0.96 -19.53 -7.41
CA ILE A 127 -1.68 -18.91 -6.32
C ILE A 127 -2.57 -17.85 -6.99
N ARG A 128 -3.86 -18.16 -7.06
CA ARG A 128 -4.90 -17.25 -7.56
C ARG A 128 -5.63 -16.69 -6.36
N PRO A 129 -5.09 -15.66 -5.69
CA PRO A 129 -5.76 -15.04 -4.56
C PRO A 129 -7.14 -14.53 -5.01
N LYS A 130 -8.19 -15.15 -4.49
CA LYS A 130 -9.59 -14.91 -4.87
C LYS A 130 -10.47 -14.54 -3.67
N THR A 131 -9.94 -14.66 -2.47
CA THR A 131 -10.66 -14.44 -1.21
C THR A 131 -9.89 -13.41 -0.38
N LEU A 132 -10.61 -12.41 0.13
CA LEU A 132 -10.09 -11.50 1.13
C LEU A 132 -10.50 -11.98 2.51
N TYR A 133 -9.55 -11.92 3.44
CA TYR A 133 -9.76 -12.27 4.84
C TYR A 133 -9.55 -11.03 5.70
N LEU A 134 -10.40 -10.87 6.71
CA LEU A 134 -10.15 -10.01 7.86
C LEU A 134 -9.59 -10.88 8.97
N MET A 135 -8.52 -10.42 9.59
CA MET A 135 -7.83 -11.14 10.65
C MET A 135 -7.34 -10.17 11.71
N ASP A 136 -7.54 -10.53 12.98
CA ASP A 136 -7.00 -9.78 14.10
C ASP A 136 -5.47 -9.84 14.11
N LEU A 137 -4.81 -8.81 14.64
CA LEU A 137 -3.33 -8.75 14.67
C LEU A 137 -2.71 -9.82 15.58
N ASP A 138 -3.49 -10.41 16.48
CA ASP A 138 -3.09 -11.56 17.31
C ASP A 138 -3.34 -12.91 16.62
N PHE A 139 -3.84 -12.90 15.38
CA PHE A 139 -4.21 -14.07 14.58
C PHE A 139 -5.30 -14.95 15.21
N GLY A 140 -5.97 -14.48 16.27
CA GLY A 140 -6.96 -15.25 17.03
C GLY A 140 -8.26 -15.47 16.29
N ASN A 141 -8.70 -14.47 15.52
CA ASN A 141 -9.89 -14.56 14.67
C ASN A 141 -9.53 -14.23 13.22
N TYR A 142 -9.92 -15.10 12.30
CA TYR A 142 -9.82 -14.86 10.87
C TYR A 142 -11.13 -15.26 10.18
N GLN A 143 -11.62 -14.44 9.25
CA GLN A 143 -12.85 -14.70 8.53
C GLN A 143 -12.79 -14.18 7.09
N PRO A 144 -13.35 -14.92 6.11
CA PRO A 144 -13.47 -14.42 4.75
C PRO A 144 -14.47 -13.27 4.71
N ILE A 145 -14.10 -12.15 4.09
CA ILE A 145 -14.94 -10.96 3.94
C ILE A 145 -15.37 -10.70 2.50
N TYR A 146 -14.77 -11.38 1.54
CA TYR A 146 -15.14 -11.31 0.12
C TYR A 146 -14.54 -12.50 -0.65
N HIS A 147 -15.26 -12.99 -1.66
CA HIS A 147 -14.77 -14.00 -2.60
C HIS A 147 -15.21 -13.66 -4.04
N THR A 148 -14.34 -13.94 -5.01
CA THR A 148 -14.64 -13.77 -6.44
C THR A 148 -14.08 -14.90 -7.28
N ASP A 149 -14.84 -15.31 -8.29
CA ASP A 149 -14.38 -16.22 -9.33
C ASP A 149 -13.94 -15.52 -10.62
N GLN A 150 -14.19 -14.21 -10.71
CA GLN A 150 -14.09 -13.44 -11.95
C GLN A 150 -12.68 -12.88 -12.21
N PHE A 151 -11.87 -12.72 -11.17
CA PHE A 151 -10.54 -12.11 -11.26
C PHE A 151 -9.63 -12.55 -10.11
N GLU A 152 -8.34 -12.26 -10.22
CA GLU A 152 -7.32 -12.46 -9.17
C GLU A 152 -7.03 -11.13 -8.46
N ILE A 153 -6.91 -11.17 -7.14
CA ILE A 153 -6.66 -10.02 -6.27
C ILE A 153 -5.18 -9.94 -5.91
N ARG A 154 -4.46 -8.93 -6.39
CA ARG A 154 -2.99 -8.86 -6.28
C ARG A 154 -2.50 -8.13 -5.03
N LEU A 155 -3.06 -6.96 -4.76
CA LEU A 155 -2.69 -6.09 -3.65
C LEU A 155 -3.97 -5.50 -3.07
N THR A 156 -4.09 -5.43 -1.75
CA THR A 156 -5.23 -4.79 -1.07
C THR A 156 -4.79 -3.80 -0.01
N ARG A 157 -5.51 -2.69 0.09
CA ARG A 157 -5.38 -1.70 1.17
C ARG A 157 -6.76 -1.16 1.53
N GLN A 158 -6.98 -0.94 2.82
CA GLN A 158 -8.17 -0.24 3.28
C GLN A 158 -8.06 1.24 2.89
N LEU A 159 -9.10 1.76 2.25
CA LEU A 159 -9.21 3.19 1.93
C LEU A 159 -9.88 3.94 3.09
N ASP A 160 -10.93 3.37 3.65
CA ASP A 160 -11.62 3.88 4.84
C ASP A 160 -12.41 2.76 5.56
N ALA A 161 -13.27 3.13 6.50
CA ALA A 161 -14.08 2.21 7.30
C ALA A 161 -14.96 1.24 6.48
N ASN A 162 -15.34 1.58 5.24
CA ASN A 162 -16.23 0.75 4.42
C ASN A 162 -15.63 0.32 3.08
N ARG A 163 -14.49 0.88 2.66
CA ARG A 163 -13.95 0.68 1.31
C ARG A 163 -12.56 0.06 1.34
N ILE A 164 -12.38 -1.00 0.57
CA ILE A 164 -11.09 -1.63 0.29
C ILE A 164 -10.74 -1.43 -1.18
N LEU A 165 -9.57 -0.88 -1.44
CA LEU A 165 -9.01 -0.82 -2.79
C LEU A 165 -8.17 -2.06 -3.05
N MET A 166 -8.18 -2.50 -4.30
CA MET A 166 -7.37 -3.63 -4.74
C MET A 166 -6.86 -3.46 -6.16
N THR A 167 -5.63 -3.90 -6.42
CA THR A 167 -5.21 -4.20 -7.79
C THR A 167 -5.70 -5.58 -8.19
N TRP A 168 -6.07 -5.72 -9.46
CA TRP A 168 -6.60 -6.97 -9.97
C TRP A 168 -6.04 -7.31 -11.35
N ASP A 169 -6.03 -8.61 -11.65
CA ASP A 169 -5.78 -9.17 -12.98
C ASP A 169 -6.95 -10.09 -13.34
N PRO A 170 -7.40 -10.19 -14.60
CA PRO A 170 -8.41 -11.19 -14.97
C PRO A 170 -7.90 -12.63 -14.76
N PHE A 171 -6.59 -12.84 -14.90
CA PHE A 171 -5.87 -14.08 -14.57
C PHE A 171 -4.35 -13.82 -14.54
N MET A 172 -3.60 -14.72 -13.89
CA MET A 172 -2.15 -14.63 -13.80
C MET A 172 -1.50 -14.66 -15.19
N GLY A 173 -0.72 -13.63 -15.50
CA GLY A 173 -0.05 -13.49 -16.80
C GLY A 173 -0.91 -12.81 -17.88
N ALA A 174 -2.06 -12.24 -17.50
CA ALA A 174 -2.81 -11.36 -18.39
C ALA A 174 -1.91 -10.22 -18.91
N SER A 175 -2.05 -9.91 -20.20
CA SER A 175 -1.29 -8.85 -20.86
C SER A 175 -1.85 -7.44 -20.60
N LYS A 176 -3.06 -7.35 -20.04
CA LYS A 176 -3.68 -6.08 -19.71
C LYS A 176 -2.95 -5.42 -18.53
N PRO A 177 -2.75 -4.10 -18.56
CA PRO A 177 -2.26 -3.37 -17.39
C PRO A 177 -3.15 -3.59 -16.17
N ARG A 178 -2.54 -3.72 -14.99
CA ARG A 178 -3.26 -3.77 -13.72
C ARG A 178 -3.90 -2.42 -13.43
N THR A 179 -5.15 -2.43 -13.00
CA THR A 179 -5.89 -1.25 -12.54
C THR A 179 -6.51 -1.52 -11.17
N LEU A 180 -7.29 -0.57 -10.65
CA LEU A 180 -7.92 -0.68 -9.35
C LEU A 180 -9.38 -1.13 -9.43
N ARG A 181 -9.79 -1.86 -8.42
CA ARG A 181 -11.19 -2.12 -8.05
C ARG A 181 -11.41 -1.70 -6.62
N MET A 182 -12.65 -1.36 -6.30
CA MET A 182 -13.08 -1.00 -4.95
C MET A 182 -14.17 -1.96 -4.48
N LEU A 183 -13.95 -2.56 -3.31
CA LEU A 183 -14.92 -3.36 -2.58
C LEU A 183 -15.57 -2.48 -1.51
N TYR A 184 -16.90 -2.47 -1.48
CA TYR A 184 -17.71 -1.88 -0.41
C TYR A 184 -18.12 -2.98 0.56
N LEU A 185 -17.71 -2.87 1.83
CA LEU A 185 -17.85 -3.94 2.82
C LEU A 185 -19.32 -4.17 3.24
N ASP A 186 -20.09 -3.09 3.37
CA ASP A 186 -21.50 -3.11 3.73
C ASP A 186 -22.40 -3.81 2.71
N THR A 187 -22.15 -3.57 1.42
CA THR A 187 -22.97 -4.04 0.30
C THR A 187 -22.36 -5.23 -0.43
N GLN A 188 -21.09 -5.56 -0.14
CA GLN A 188 -20.30 -6.56 -0.86
C GLN A 188 -20.16 -6.27 -2.37
N LYS A 189 -20.45 -5.03 -2.78
CA LYS A 189 -20.35 -4.60 -4.18
C LYS A 189 -18.88 -4.39 -4.54
N VAL A 190 -18.51 -4.80 -5.75
CA VAL A 190 -17.22 -4.46 -6.35
C VAL A 190 -17.43 -3.66 -7.62
N GLU A 191 -16.68 -2.57 -7.75
CA GLU A 191 -16.69 -1.67 -8.89
C GLU A 191 -15.27 -1.43 -9.40
N ASP A 192 -15.14 -1.18 -10.70
CA ASP A 192 -13.89 -0.66 -11.25
C ASP A 192 -13.62 0.75 -10.67
N PHE A 193 -12.37 1.02 -10.33
CA PHE A 193 -11.96 2.31 -9.77
C PHE A 193 -10.95 2.96 -10.71
N ASP A 194 -11.45 3.90 -11.51
CA ASP A 194 -10.63 4.60 -12.48
C ASP A 194 -9.88 5.77 -11.83
N VAL A 195 -8.59 5.86 -12.12
CA VAL A 195 -7.75 7.01 -11.79
C VAL A 195 -7.44 7.75 -13.09
N PRO A 196 -8.05 8.91 -13.35
CA PRO A 196 -7.84 9.64 -14.60
C PRO A 196 -6.35 9.90 -14.87
N GLY A 197 -5.89 9.60 -16.09
CA GLY A 197 -4.50 9.79 -16.48
C GLY A 197 -3.54 8.66 -16.09
N ILE A 198 -3.99 7.66 -15.33
CA ILE A 198 -3.19 6.48 -14.96
C ILE A 198 -3.63 5.27 -15.77
N LYS A 199 -2.66 4.64 -16.46
CA LYS A 199 -2.85 3.44 -17.29
C LYS A 199 -2.63 2.16 -16.51
N GLU A 200 -1.68 2.16 -15.58
CA GLU A 200 -1.28 0.97 -14.82
C GLU A 200 -0.98 1.32 -13.37
N VAL A 201 -1.43 0.48 -12.44
CA VAL A 201 -1.12 0.54 -11.01
C VAL A 201 -0.30 -0.70 -10.63
N LYS A 202 0.98 -0.51 -10.29
CA LYS A 202 1.87 -1.57 -9.78
C LYS A 202 1.74 -1.74 -8.27
N SER A 203 1.78 -0.63 -7.54
CA SER A 203 1.62 -0.56 -6.09
C SER A 203 0.88 0.74 -5.74
N PHE A 204 0.19 0.76 -4.59
CA PHE A 204 -0.52 1.95 -4.14
C PHE A 204 -0.69 1.98 -2.63
N TYR A 205 -0.82 3.18 -2.08
CA TYR A 205 -1.13 3.43 -0.67
C TYR A 205 -2.14 4.57 -0.56
N PRO A 206 -3.34 4.32 0.00
CA PRO A 206 -4.20 5.39 0.48
C PRO A 206 -3.49 6.21 1.55
N ARG A 207 -3.71 7.52 1.55
CA ARG A 207 -3.27 8.41 2.63
C ARG A 207 -4.14 8.16 3.86
N ASP A 208 -3.59 8.31 5.07
CA ASP A 208 -4.30 8.02 6.32
C ASP A 208 -5.58 8.85 6.49
N ASN A 209 -5.57 10.08 5.96
CA ASN A 209 -6.73 10.96 5.96
C ASN A 209 -7.84 10.57 4.95
N ALA A 210 -7.66 9.51 4.17
CA ALA A 210 -8.57 9.02 3.12
C ALA A 210 -8.87 10.04 2.00
N GLU A 211 -8.08 11.11 1.87
CA GLU A 211 -8.29 12.16 0.84
C GLU A 211 -7.49 11.92 -0.44
N GLY A 212 -6.56 10.96 -0.45
CA GLY A 212 -5.73 10.71 -1.61
C GLY A 212 -5.10 9.33 -1.65
N ILE A 213 -4.50 9.01 -2.81
CA ILE A 213 -3.86 7.74 -3.09
C ILE A 213 -2.51 8.00 -3.75
N PHE A 214 -1.44 7.49 -3.15
CA PHE A 214 -0.13 7.38 -3.79
C PHE A 214 -0.10 6.15 -4.69
N ILE A 215 0.44 6.29 -5.90
CA ILE A 215 0.38 5.27 -6.95
C ILE A 215 1.74 5.15 -7.61
N LEU A 216 2.36 3.97 -7.54
CA LEU A 216 3.49 3.61 -8.38
C LEU A 216 2.96 2.88 -9.61
N GLY A 217 3.28 3.37 -10.81
CA GLY A 217 2.67 2.84 -12.01
C GLY A 217 3.05 3.57 -13.29
N ARG A 218 2.17 3.50 -14.29
CA ARG A 218 2.34 4.19 -15.58
C ARG A 218 1.20 5.15 -15.85
N ASP A 219 1.53 6.32 -16.38
CA ASP A 219 0.55 7.23 -16.97
C ASP A 219 0.09 6.75 -18.37
N LEU A 220 -0.83 7.50 -18.99
CA LEU A 220 -1.31 7.24 -20.36
C LEU A 220 -0.21 7.35 -21.44
N ASN A 221 0.88 8.08 -21.16
CA ASN A 221 2.03 8.23 -22.06
C ASN A 221 3.07 7.10 -21.88
N ASN A 222 2.81 6.13 -21.00
CA ASN A 222 3.73 5.07 -20.56
C ASN A 222 4.93 5.56 -19.75
N THR A 223 4.87 6.76 -19.20
CA THR A 223 5.84 7.25 -18.22
C THR A 223 5.66 6.46 -16.93
N TYR A 224 6.69 5.72 -16.52
CA TYR A 224 6.71 5.04 -15.24
C TYR A 224 7.09 6.02 -14.13
N GLY A 225 6.34 6.06 -13.03
CA GLY A 225 6.57 7.04 -11.98
C GLY A 225 5.72 6.82 -10.74
N LEU A 226 5.90 7.74 -9.79
CA LEU A 226 5.11 7.83 -8.56
C LEU A 226 4.17 9.03 -8.67
N PHE A 227 2.88 8.78 -8.49
CA PHE A 227 1.81 9.73 -8.68
C PHE A 227 1.00 9.88 -7.39
N TYR A 228 0.39 11.05 -7.20
CA TYR A 228 -0.60 11.29 -6.16
C TYR A 228 -1.91 11.63 -6.84
N TYR A 229 -2.96 10.87 -6.49
CA TYR A 229 -4.32 11.12 -6.90
C TYR A 229 -5.12 11.67 -5.72
N ASP A 230 -5.60 12.90 -5.88
CA ASP A 230 -6.44 13.57 -4.91
C ASP A 230 -7.91 13.14 -5.12
N LEU A 231 -8.50 12.52 -4.11
CA LEU A 231 -9.85 11.96 -4.17
C LEU A 231 -10.94 13.03 -4.15
N VAL A 232 -10.64 14.24 -3.67
CA VAL A 232 -11.59 15.35 -3.56
C VAL A 232 -11.68 16.09 -4.89
N THR A 233 -10.54 16.52 -5.41
CA THR A 233 -10.41 17.32 -6.64
C THR A 233 -10.33 16.47 -7.90
N LYS A 234 -10.10 15.17 -7.77
CA LYS A 234 -9.91 14.21 -8.88
C LYS A 234 -8.70 14.54 -9.76
N GLN A 235 -7.71 15.24 -9.20
CA GLN A 235 -6.49 15.61 -9.90
C GLN A 235 -5.37 14.60 -9.64
N VAL A 236 -4.55 14.35 -10.65
CA VAL A 236 -3.34 13.55 -10.56
C VAL A 236 -2.13 14.46 -10.69
N SER A 237 -1.13 14.24 -9.83
CA SER A 237 0.17 14.91 -9.90
C SER A 237 1.29 13.88 -9.93
N ASN A 238 2.36 14.15 -10.68
CA ASN A 238 3.57 13.35 -10.67
C ASN A 238 4.52 13.88 -9.60
N LEU A 239 4.85 13.07 -8.60
CA LEU A 239 5.70 13.51 -7.48
C LEU A 239 7.13 13.82 -7.94
N PHE A 240 7.59 13.19 -9.01
CA PHE A 240 8.94 13.40 -9.56
C PHE A 240 9.00 14.55 -10.57
N GLU A 241 7.88 15.19 -10.91
CA GLU A 241 7.93 16.34 -11.84
C GLU A 241 8.82 17.47 -11.31
N LYS A 242 8.79 17.69 -9.98
CA LYS A 242 9.66 18.66 -9.29
C LYS A 242 11.03 18.09 -8.90
N TYR A 243 11.19 16.76 -8.97
CA TYR A 243 12.37 16.04 -8.52
C TYR A 243 12.72 14.92 -9.50
N PRO A 244 13.27 15.27 -10.67
CA PRO A 244 13.70 14.25 -11.62
C PRO A 244 14.78 13.40 -10.93
N LEU A 245 14.60 12.08 -11.02
CA LEU A 245 15.58 11.14 -10.48
C LEU A 245 16.93 11.36 -11.18
N PRO A 246 18.06 11.15 -10.48
CA PRO A 246 19.40 11.27 -11.06
C PRO A 246 19.56 10.47 -12.36
N LYS A 247 20.39 10.94 -13.30
CA LYS A 247 20.56 10.30 -14.62
C LYS A 247 21.06 8.85 -14.58
N ASN A 248 21.76 8.47 -13.52
CA ASN A 248 22.24 7.10 -13.29
C ASN A 248 21.16 6.17 -12.72
N HIS A 249 19.96 6.68 -12.45
CA HIS A 249 18.85 5.89 -11.94
C HIS A 249 18.40 4.86 -12.98
N ARG A 250 18.33 3.59 -12.57
CA ARG A 250 17.89 2.46 -13.38
C ARG A 250 16.38 2.29 -13.30
N SER A 251 15.83 2.07 -12.10
CA SER A 251 14.41 1.79 -11.93
C SER A 251 13.86 2.13 -10.54
N LEU A 252 12.58 2.55 -10.52
CA LEU A 252 11.79 2.62 -9.29
C LEU A 252 11.23 1.24 -9.02
N VAL A 253 11.49 0.70 -7.83
CA VAL A 253 11.15 -0.69 -7.51
C VAL A 253 9.89 -0.74 -6.66
N ASP A 254 9.88 -0.02 -5.55
CA ASP A 254 8.77 -0.03 -4.59
C ASP A 254 8.68 1.30 -3.82
N PHE A 255 7.56 1.50 -3.13
CA PHE A 255 7.45 2.54 -2.12
C PHE A 255 6.56 2.11 -0.97
N VAL A 256 6.78 2.70 0.21
CA VAL A 256 5.96 2.51 1.41
C VAL A 256 5.56 3.88 1.95
N TYR A 257 4.27 4.03 2.27
CA TYR A 257 3.74 5.19 2.97
C TYR A 257 3.77 4.94 4.48
N SER A 258 4.21 5.94 5.25
CA SER A 258 4.29 5.89 6.71
C SER A 258 3.97 7.23 7.36
N MET A 259 3.64 7.17 8.65
CA MET A 259 3.45 8.33 9.52
C MET A 259 4.34 8.19 10.76
N ASN A 260 4.94 9.30 11.18
CA ASN A 260 5.72 9.41 12.43
C ASN A 260 5.11 10.43 13.40
#